data_AF-A0A1G3R963-F1
#
_entry.id   AF-A0A1G3R963-F1
#
_cell.length_a   1.000
_cell.length_b   1.000
_cell.length_c   1.000
_cell.angle_alpha   90.00
_cell.angle_beta   90.00
_cell.angle_gamma   90.00
#
_symmetry.space_group_name_H-M   'P 1'
#
loop_
_entity.id
_entity.type
_entity.pdbx_description
1 polymer ?
#
loop_
_entity_poly.entity_id
_entity_poly.type
_entity_poly.pdbx_seq_one_letter_code
_entity_poly.pdbx_strand_id
1 'polypeptide(L)'
;MVAYPKTDLIFSHAEHLAAAISSVLDTKGYKKGEVIMVSTAGMPMGLGLVRDGWLQSTVEQPLAAQADGVAMFLKDIIAKKKLKLGNYTVGGFPSVLEQESYGPILRIPGSVITLKNVDDPKFWGNQVKK
;
A
#
# COMPACT_ATOMS: atom_id res chain seq x y z
N MET A 1 8.47 30.21 2.67
CA MET A 1 7.98 30.22 1.28
C MET A 1 7.70 28.77 0.83
N VAL A 2 6.60 28.49 0.11
CA VAL A 2 6.40 27.22 -0.63
C VAL A 2 6.74 27.52 -2.09
N ALA A 3 7.56 26.70 -2.75
CA ALA A 3 7.96 26.95 -4.14
C ALA A 3 6.77 26.93 -5.11
N TYR A 4 5.73 26.15 -4.78
CA TYR A 4 4.51 26.01 -5.57
C TYR A 4 3.28 26.23 -4.68
N PRO A 5 2.81 27.48 -4.52
CA PRO A 5 1.69 27.79 -3.63
C PRO A 5 0.32 27.32 -4.15
N LYS A 6 0.24 26.88 -5.41
CA LYS A 6 -0.99 26.40 -6.08
C LYS A 6 -1.00 24.88 -6.26
N THR A 7 -0.29 24.13 -5.43
CA THR A 7 -0.31 22.67 -5.52
C THR A 7 -1.66 22.15 -5.03
N ASP A 8 -2.45 21.61 -5.96
CA ASP A 8 -3.76 21.04 -5.63
C ASP A 8 -3.67 19.63 -5.05
N LEU A 9 -2.65 18.86 -5.45
CA LEU A 9 -2.48 17.46 -5.06
C LEU A 9 -1.00 17.08 -4.89
N ILE A 10 -0.72 16.26 -3.87
CA ILE A 10 0.55 15.59 -3.67
C ILE A 10 0.33 14.08 -3.65
N PHE A 11 1.07 13.38 -4.51
CA PHE A 11 1.10 11.91 -4.55
C PHE A 11 2.46 11.40 -4.05
N SER A 12 2.48 10.74 -2.90
CA SER A 12 3.68 10.13 -2.34
C SER A 12 3.66 8.61 -2.49
N HIS A 13 4.79 8.00 -2.87
CA HIS A 13 4.81 6.55 -3.13
C HIS A 13 4.88 5.69 -1.85
N ALA A 14 4.84 6.28 -0.65
CA ALA A 14 4.83 5.59 0.64
C ALA A 14 4.39 6.53 1.78
N GLU A 15 3.71 6.03 2.82
CA GLU A 15 3.14 6.94 3.83
C GLU A 15 4.14 7.52 4.83
N HIS A 16 5.37 7.01 4.91
CA HIS A 16 6.42 7.71 5.66
C HIS A 16 6.79 9.05 5.01
N LEU A 17 6.66 9.18 3.68
CA LEU A 17 6.80 10.45 2.98
C LEU A 17 5.56 11.33 3.22
N ALA A 18 4.36 10.75 3.17
CA ALA A 18 3.11 11.46 3.45
C ALA A 18 3.11 12.09 4.85
N ALA A 19 3.65 11.40 5.85
CA ALA A 19 3.78 11.92 7.23
C ALA A 19 4.71 13.14 7.32
N ALA A 20 5.84 13.12 6.60
CA ALA A 20 6.72 14.29 6.51
C ALA A 20 6.02 15.46 5.80
N ILE A 21 5.29 15.18 4.72
CA ILE A 21 4.53 16.19 3.97
C ILE A 21 3.44 16.81 4.85
N SER A 22 2.63 16.01 5.55
CA SER A 22 1.58 16.52 6.44
C SER A 22 2.14 17.42 7.53
N SER A 23 3.28 17.05 8.11
CA SER A 23 3.94 17.88 9.13
C SER A 23 4.37 19.25 8.58
N VAL A 24 4.92 19.28 7.36
CA VAL A 24 5.31 20.54 6.70
C VAL A 24 4.09 21.39 6.34
N LEU A 25 3.01 20.78 5.84
CA LEU A 25 1.77 21.48 5.52
C LEU A 25 1.15 22.11 6.79
N ASP A 26 1.06 21.34 7.87
CA ASP A 26 0.54 21.80 9.16
C ASP A 26 1.37 22.97 9.72
N THR A 27 2.70 22.84 9.71
CA THR A 27 3.62 23.91 10.14
C THR A 27 3.48 25.19 9.31
N LYS A 28 3.04 25.07 8.05
CA LYS A 28 2.77 26.20 7.16
C LYS A 28 1.33 26.73 7.24
N GLY A 29 0.51 26.18 8.13
CA GLY A 29 -0.85 26.64 8.41
C GLY A 29 -1.93 26.06 7.51
N TYR A 30 -1.58 25.15 6.59
CA TYR A 30 -2.56 24.44 5.76
C TYR A 30 -3.47 23.58 6.63
N LYS A 31 -4.72 23.45 6.22
CA LYS A 31 -5.68 22.56 6.88
C LYS A 31 -5.71 21.19 6.22
N LYS A 32 -6.13 20.20 7.00
CA LYS A 32 -6.43 18.83 6.52
C LYS A 32 -7.38 18.90 5.32
N GLY A 33 -6.98 18.29 4.21
CA GLY A 33 -7.76 18.28 2.96
C GLY A 33 -7.71 19.56 2.12
N GLU A 34 -6.97 20.60 2.54
CA GLU A 34 -6.77 21.81 1.73
C GLU A 34 -5.88 21.52 0.50
N VAL A 35 -4.84 20.68 0.69
CA VAL A 35 -4.10 20.04 -0.40
C VAL A 35 -4.53 18.58 -0.42
N ILE A 36 -4.95 18.07 -1.58
CA ILE A 36 -5.31 16.66 -1.72
C ILE A 36 -4.04 15.83 -1.55
N MET A 37 -4.05 14.87 -0.63
CA MET A 37 -2.96 13.92 -0.49
C MET A 37 -3.44 12.51 -0.76
N VAL A 38 -2.70 11.83 -1.64
CA VAL A 38 -2.85 10.41 -1.93
C VAL A 38 -1.51 9.74 -1.75
N SER A 39 -1.50 8.52 -1.23
CA SER A 39 -0.27 7.74 -1.10
C SER A 39 -0.45 6.30 -1.53
N THR A 40 0.63 5.53 -1.45
CA THR A 40 0.60 4.07 -1.61
C THR A 40 1.31 3.38 -0.45
N ALA A 41 1.17 2.04 -0.39
CA ALA A 41 1.76 1.04 0.52
C ALA A 41 0.82 0.53 1.62
N GLY A 42 0.01 1.37 2.25
CA GLY A 42 -0.96 0.96 3.28
C GLY A 42 -0.37 0.81 4.68
N MET A 43 0.70 1.56 4.99
CA MET A 43 1.38 1.50 6.29
C MET A 43 0.46 1.91 7.47
N PRO A 44 0.71 1.43 8.70
CA PRO A 44 -0.05 1.81 9.90
C PRO A 44 -0.21 3.33 10.09
N MET A 45 0.88 4.08 9.94
CA MET A 45 0.87 5.55 10.02
C MET A 45 0.04 6.16 8.89
N GLY A 46 0.07 5.57 7.70
CA GLY A 46 -0.74 5.96 6.56
C GLY A 46 -2.24 5.86 6.83
N LEU A 47 -2.67 4.74 7.39
CA LEU A 47 -4.04 4.54 7.84
C LEU A 47 -4.42 5.56 8.93
N GLY A 48 -3.48 5.90 9.83
CA GLY A 48 -3.63 7.01 10.77
C GLY A 48 -3.90 8.34 10.08
N LEU A 49 -3.11 8.70 9.06
CA LEU A 49 -3.32 9.93 8.28
C LEU A 49 -4.65 9.94 7.51
N VAL A 50 -5.13 8.78 7.05
CA VAL A 50 -6.47 8.64 6.46
C VAL A 50 -7.55 8.94 7.50
N ARG A 51 -7.46 8.33 8.70
CA ARG A 51 -8.39 8.60 9.80
C ARG A 51 -8.36 10.06 10.23
N ASP A 52 -7.18 10.67 10.23
CA ASP A 52 -6.98 12.06 10.64
C ASP A 52 -7.44 13.07 9.57
N GLY A 53 -7.72 12.65 8.34
CA GLY A 53 -8.16 13.50 7.23
C GLY A 53 -7.02 14.22 6.49
N TRP A 54 -5.76 13.96 6.85
CA TRP A 54 -4.61 14.45 6.09
C TRP A 54 -4.51 13.74 4.74
N LEU A 55 -4.78 12.44 4.69
CA LEU A 55 -4.75 11.64 3.47
C LEU A 55 -6.18 11.32 3.00
N GLN A 56 -6.52 11.64 1.76
CA GLN A 56 -7.85 11.30 1.21
C GLN A 56 -7.94 9.82 0.85
N SER A 57 -6.84 9.22 0.40
CA SER A 57 -6.77 7.78 0.14
C SER A 57 -5.34 7.28 0.13
N THR A 58 -5.17 5.99 0.44
CA THR A 58 -3.95 5.25 0.10
C THR A 58 -4.29 4.03 -0.73
N VAL A 59 -3.43 3.68 -1.68
CA VAL A 59 -3.49 2.40 -2.38
C VAL A 59 -2.52 1.44 -1.70
N GLU A 60 -3.06 0.50 -0.94
CA GLU A 60 -2.24 -0.45 -0.18
C GLU A 60 -1.54 -1.47 -1.10
N GLN A 61 -0.35 -1.89 -0.69
CA GLN A 61 0.30 -3.07 -1.22
C GLN A 61 0.04 -4.21 -0.22
N PRO A 62 -0.44 -5.39 -0.65
CA PRO A 62 -0.88 -6.44 0.26
C PRO A 62 0.33 -7.20 0.83
N LEU A 63 1.07 -6.56 1.74
CA LEU A 63 2.37 -7.00 2.25
C LEU A 63 2.31 -8.41 2.83
N ALA A 64 1.31 -8.69 3.67
CA ALA A 64 1.12 -10.01 4.26
C ALA A 64 0.90 -11.09 3.17
N ALA A 65 0.04 -10.80 2.19
CA ALA A 65 -0.19 -11.71 1.07
C ALA A 65 1.06 -11.89 0.19
N GLN A 66 1.89 -10.87 0.00
CA GLN A 66 3.14 -11.01 -0.74
C GLN A 66 4.12 -11.95 -0.03
N ALA A 67 4.23 -11.84 1.31
CA ALA A 67 5.03 -12.76 2.11
C ALA A 67 4.49 -14.20 2.04
N ASP A 68 3.17 -14.38 2.16
CA ASP A 68 2.51 -15.67 2.02
C ASP A 68 2.73 -16.27 0.63
N GLY A 69 2.65 -15.45 -0.41
CA GLY A 69 2.90 -15.84 -1.79
C GLY A 69 4.30 -16.40 -2.00
N VAL A 70 5.33 -15.77 -1.44
CA VAL A 70 6.69 -16.30 -1.45
C VAL A 70 6.75 -17.64 -0.72
N ALA A 71 6.17 -17.73 0.48
CA ALA A 71 6.18 -18.94 1.30
C ALA A 71 5.49 -20.13 0.61
N MET A 72 4.40 -19.89 -0.14
CA MET A 72 3.68 -20.92 -0.91
C MET A 72 4.58 -21.63 -1.93
N PHE A 73 5.48 -20.91 -2.59
CA PHE A 73 6.32 -21.46 -3.67
C PHE A 73 7.76 -21.75 -3.24
N LEU A 74 8.19 -21.32 -2.05
CA LEU A 74 9.58 -21.39 -1.59
C LEU A 74 10.16 -22.81 -1.64
N LYS A 75 9.42 -23.83 -1.19
CA LYS A 75 9.89 -25.23 -1.22
C LYS A 75 10.14 -25.73 -2.63
N ASP A 76 9.26 -25.40 -3.57
CA ASP A 76 9.36 -25.84 -4.96
C ASP A 76 10.50 -25.10 -5.69
N ILE A 77 10.69 -23.81 -5.37
CA ILE A 77 11.81 -23.00 -5.85
C ILE A 77 13.15 -23.60 -5.37
N ILE A 78 13.29 -23.90 -4.08
CA ILE A 78 14.49 -24.52 -3.51
C ILE A 78 14.77 -25.87 -4.17
N ALA A 79 13.72 -26.66 -4.42
CA ALA A 79 13.81 -27.95 -5.10
C ALA A 79 13.97 -27.85 -6.63
N LYS A 80 14.08 -26.63 -7.19
CA LYS A 80 14.18 -26.35 -8.64
C LYS A 80 13.04 -26.99 -9.45
N LYS A 81 11.86 -27.14 -8.86
CA LYS A 81 10.68 -27.66 -9.57
C LYS A 81 10.08 -26.59 -10.46
N LYS A 82 9.45 -27.03 -11.55
CA LYS A 82 8.66 -26.15 -12.40
C LYS A 82 7.40 -25.69 -11.65
N LEU A 83 7.21 -24.38 -11.53
CA LEU A 83 6.00 -23.82 -10.93
C LEU A 83 4.82 -23.97 -11.89
N LYS A 84 3.63 -24.25 -11.34
CA LYS A 84 2.39 -24.31 -12.12
C LYS A 84 1.85 -22.89 -12.29
N LEU A 85 1.83 -22.38 -13.51
CA LEU A 85 1.24 -21.07 -13.80
C LEU A 85 -0.28 -21.10 -13.64
N GLY A 86 -0.88 -19.94 -13.37
CA GLY A 86 -2.34 -19.77 -13.31
C GLY A 86 -2.83 -18.96 -12.12
N ASN A 87 -4.11 -19.11 -11.83
CA ASN A 87 -4.80 -18.36 -10.77
C ASN A 87 -4.59 -19.01 -9.40
N TYR A 88 -4.38 -18.17 -8.40
CA TYR A 88 -4.21 -18.50 -7.00
C TYR A 88 -5.03 -17.55 -6.12
N THR A 89 -5.24 -17.91 -4.86
CA THR A 89 -5.74 -17.01 -3.82
C THR A 89 -4.66 -16.90 -2.75
N VAL A 90 -4.19 -15.69 -2.48
CA VAL A 90 -3.08 -15.44 -1.55
C VAL A 90 -3.49 -14.36 -0.57
N GLY A 91 -3.48 -14.66 0.73
CA GLY A 91 -3.99 -13.73 1.76
C GLY A 91 -5.43 -13.24 1.54
N GLY A 92 -6.25 -14.00 0.81
CA GLY A 92 -7.62 -13.61 0.41
C GLY A 92 -7.74 -12.83 -0.91
N PHE A 93 -6.62 -12.54 -1.58
CA PHE A 93 -6.59 -11.79 -2.84
C PHE A 93 -6.52 -12.71 -4.06
N PRO A 94 -7.32 -12.46 -5.12
CA PRO A 94 -7.16 -13.15 -6.40
C PRO A 94 -5.80 -12.78 -7.00
N SER A 95 -4.97 -13.78 -7.23
CA SER A 95 -3.57 -13.61 -7.64
C SER A 95 -3.28 -14.45 -8.87
N VAL A 96 -2.34 -14.02 -9.71
CA VAL A 96 -1.96 -14.75 -10.92
C VAL A 96 -0.46 -14.98 -10.92
N LEU A 97 -0.05 -16.26 -11.04
CA LEU A 97 1.33 -16.64 -11.30
C LEU A 97 1.53 -16.76 -12.80
N GLU A 98 2.35 -15.86 -13.35
CA GLU A 98 2.62 -15.75 -14.79
C GLU A 98 4.11 -15.95 -15.06
N GLN A 99 4.45 -16.30 -16.29
CA GLN A 99 5.83 -16.39 -16.74
C GLN A 99 6.20 -15.11 -17.48
N GLU A 100 7.22 -14.42 -16.99
CA GLU A 100 7.85 -13.27 -17.66
C GLU A 100 9.21 -13.69 -18.22
N SER A 101 9.81 -12.82 -19.04
CA SER A 101 11.13 -13.06 -19.66
C SER A 101 12.25 -13.23 -18.62
N TYR A 102 12.04 -12.70 -17.41
CA TYR A 102 12.98 -12.74 -16.29
C TYR A 102 12.56 -13.71 -15.17
N GLY A 103 11.55 -14.54 -15.39
CA GLY A 103 11.11 -15.57 -14.44
C GLY A 103 9.63 -15.50 -14.07
N PRO A 104 9.16 -16.39 -13.19
CA PRO A 104 7.78 -16.38 -12.73
C PRO A 104 7.48 -15.18 -11.82
N ILE A 105 6.34 -14.52 -12.02
CA ILE A 105 5.84 -13.44 -11.15
C ILE A 105 4.46 -13.78 -10.62
N LEU A 106 4.32 -13.69 -9.30
CA LEU A 106 3.02 -13.70 -8.64
C LEU A 106 2.50 -12.27 -8.52
N ARG A 107 1.48 -11.93 -9.31
CA ARG A 107 0.78 -10.64 -9.22
C ARG A 107 -0.32 -10.72 -8.18
N ILE A 108 -0.25 -9.87 -7.16
CA ILE A 108 -1.27 -9.75 -6.10
C ILE A 108 -1.78 -8.30 -6.12
N PRO A 109 -3.08 -8.06 -6.34
CA PRO A 109 -3.63 -6.71 -6.46
C PRO A 109 -3.70 -6.01 -5.11
N GLY A 110 -3.35 -4.72 -5.10
CA GLY A 110 -3.60 -3.83 -3.98
C GLY A 110 -5.05 -3.34 -3.93
N SER A 111 -5.39 -2.63 -2.86
CA SER A 111 -6.73 -2.06 -2.63
C SER A 111 -6.68 -0.57 -2.37
N VAL A 112 -7.71 0.15 -2.85
CA VAL A 112 -7.91 1.55 -2.43
C VAL A 112 -8.49 1.59 -1.02
N ILE A 113 -7.81 2.30 -0.14
CA ILE A 113 -8.22 2.58 1.23
C ILE A 113 -8.61 4.05 1.35
N THR A 114 -9.79 4.28 1.90
CA THR A 114 -10.35 5.59 2.22
C THR A 114 -10.93 5.55 3.62
N LEU A 115 -11.44 6.67 4.13
CA LEU A 115 -12.15 6.69 5.42
C LEU A 115 -13.30 5.65 5.51
N LYS A 116 -13.89 5.25 4.37
CA LYS A 116 -15.00 4.29 4.33
C LYS A 116 -14.60 2.86 4.73
N ASN A 117 -13.33 2.50 4.56
CA ASN A 117 -12.85 1.13 4.78
C ASN A 117 -11.51 1.06 5.53
N VAL A 118 -11.01 2.19 6.06
CA VAL A 118 -9.69 2.27 6.72
C VAL A 118 -9.53 1.31 7.91
N ASP A 119 -10.63 0.89 8.53
CA ASP A 119 -10.64 -0.03 9.67
C ASP A 119 -10.84 -1.50 9.28
N ASP A 120 -10.86 -1.83 7.99
CA ASP A 120 -10.96 -3.22 7.54
C ASP A 120 -9.73 -4.02 8.04
N PRO A 121 -9.93 -5.10 8.83
CA PRO A 121 -8.82 -5.85 9.44
C PRO A 121 -7.97 -6.61 8.42
N LYS A 122 -8.42 -6.75 7.16
CA LYS A 122 -7.62 -7.38 6.11
C LYS A 122 -6.41 -6.55 5.70
N PHE A 123 -6.44 -5.23 5.92
CA PHE A 123 -5.33 -4.35 5.56
C PHE A 123 -4.19 -4.53 6.54
N TRP A 124 -3.00 -4.81 6.01
CA TRP A 124 -1.84 -5.20 6.81
C TRP A 124 -1.43 -4.13 7.83
N GLY A 125 -1.63 -2.85 7.53
CA GLY A 125 -1.33 -1.78 8.47
C GLY A 125 -2.24 -1.75 9.71
N ASN A 126 -3.36 -2.48 9.72
CA ASN A 126 -4.20 -2.70 10.91
C ASN A 126 -3.78 -3.95 11.72
N GLN A 127 -2.83 -4.75 11.23
CA GLN A 127 -2.43 -6.02 11.84
C GLN A 127 -1.18 -5.91 12.72
N VAL A 128 -0.55 -4.74 12.77
CA VAL A 128 0.61 -4.47 13.62
C VAL A 128 0.13 -4.27 15.06
N LYS A 129 0.58 -5.12 15.99
CA LYS A 129 0.27 -4.97 17.42
C LYS A 129 0.83 -3.64 17.93
N LYS A 130 0.04 -2.91 18.73
CA LYS A 130 0.50 -1.77 19.52
C LYS A 130 1.38 -2.24 20.66
#